data_AF-A0A955Y234-F1
#
_entry.id   AF-A0A955Y234-F1
#
_cell.length_a   1.000
_cell.length_b   1.000
_cell.length_c   1.000
_cell.angle_alpha   90.00
_cell.angle_beta   90.00
_cell.angle_gamma   90.00
#
_symmetry.space_group_name_H-M   'P 1'
#
loop_
_entity.id
_entity.type
_entity.pdbx_description
1 polymer ?
#
loop_
_entity_poly.entity_id
_entity_poly.type
_entity_poly.pdbx_seq_one_letter_code
_entity_poly.pdbx_strand_id
1 'polypeptide(L)'
;MDNRKIGYILTTGLVALAMGGSALGYLTGGMDEALAHLGYPKHFVVLLGTWKGLAALALAAPAFPRLKEWAYAGLAFTFSGAIVAHLSAGDGIGST
;
A
#
# COMPACT_ATOMS: atom_id res chain seq x y z
N MET A 1 -16.17 5.11 -25.31
CA MET A 1 -15.32 5.77 -24.29
C MET A 1 -13.98 6.09 -24.92
N ASP A 2 -13.37 7.23 -24.60
CA ASP A 2 -12.06 7.64 -25.16
C ASP A 2 -10.93 6.73 -24.64
N ASN A 3 -9.95 6.34 -25.48
CA ASN A 3 -8.88 5.39 -25.10
C ASN A 3 -8.09 5.84 -23.87
N ARG A 4 -7.92 7.16 -23.71
CA ARG A 4 -7.28 7.78 -22.54
C ARG A 4 -8.07 7.53 -21.25
N LYS A 5 -9.41 7.58 -21.32
CA LYS A 5 -10.28 7.31 -20.17
C LYS A 5 -10.23 5.84 -19.77
N ILE A 6 -10.15 4.93 -20.75
CA ILE A 6 -10.02 3.48 -20.49
C ILE A 6 -8.69 3.20 -19.79
N GLY A 7 -7.57 3.71 -20.34
CA GLY A 7 -6.25 3.53 -19.71
C GLY A 7 -6.18 4.07 -18.29
N TYR A 8 -6.76 5.25 -18.05
CA TYR A 8 -6.84 5.84 -16.71
C TYR A 8 -7.65 4.96 -15.72
N ILE A 9 -8.82 4.46 -16.13
CA ILE A 9 -9.65 3.61 -15.26
C ILE A 9 -8.96 2.28 -14.98
N LEU A 10 -8.34 1.66 -16.00
CA LEU A 10 -7.63 0.39 -15.83
C LEU A 10 -6.44 0.52 -14.88
N THR A 11 -5.58 1.52 -15.08
CA THR A 11 -4.40 1.73 -14.24
C THR A 11 -4.78 2.10 -12.81
N THR A 12 -5.73 3.01 -12.62
CA THR A 12 -6.21 3.41 -11.30
C THR A 12 -6.90 2.25 -10.58
N GLY A 13 -7.73 1.49 -11.30
CA GLY A 13 -8.41 0.31 -10.77
C GLY A 13 -7.42 -0.76 -10.33
N LEU A 14 -6.36 -1.01 -11.11
CA LEU A 14 -5.31 -1.97 -10.76
C LEU A 14 -4.59 -1.57 -9.47
N VAL A 15 -4.17 -0.31 -9.34
CA VAL A 15 -3.47 0.17 -8.13
C VAL A 15 -4.41 0.14 -6.92
N ALA A 16 -5.66 0.57 -7.08
CA ALA A 16 -6.65 0.52 -6.00
C ALA A 16 -6.92 -0.91 -5.53
N LEU A 17 -7.03 -1.87 -6.46
CA LEU A 17 -7.19 -3.29 -6.13
C LEU A 17 -5.96 -3.85 -5.42
N ALA A 18 -4.75 -3.55 -5.89
CA ALA A 18 -3.52 -3.98 -5.23
C ALA A 18 -3.43 -3.45 -3.79
N MET A 19 -3.77 -2.18 -3.58
CA MET A 19 -3.79 -1.58 -2.24
C MET A 19 -4.89 -2.16 -1.35
N GLY A 20 -6.07 -2.41 -1.91
CA GLY A 20 -7.18 -3.06 -1.19
C GLY A 20 -6.84 -4.50 -0.77
N GLY A 21 -6.27 -5.29 -1.67
CA GLY A 21 -5.80 -6.65 -1.36
C GLY A 21 -4.69 -6.65 -0.30
N SER A 22 -3.73 -5.72 -0.41
CA SER A 22 -2.70 -5.53 0.61
C SER A 22 -3.31 -5.15 1.97
N ALA A 23 -4.29 -4.23 1.99
CA ALA A 23 -4.98 -3.84 3.23
C ALA A 23 -5.65 -5.04 3.90
N LEU A 24 -6.35 -5.88 3.14
CA LEU A 24 -6.95 -7.11 3.66
C LEU A 24 -5.89 -8.02 4.27
N GLY A 25 -4.79 -8.29 3.56
CA GLY A 25 -3.72 -9.14 4.08
C GLY A 25 -3.12 -8.63 5.40
N TYR A 26 -2.98 -7.32 5.58
CA TYR A 26 -2.54 -6.72 6.84
C TYR A 26 -3.60 -6.85 7.94
N LEU A 27 -4.87 -6.60 7.63
CA LEU A 27 -5.96 -6.59 8.61
C LEU A 27 -6.42 -8.00 9.02
N THR A 28 -6.23 -9.00 8.16
CA THR A 28 -6.52 -10.41 8.48
C THR A 28 -5.33 -11.15 9.07
N GLY A 29 -4.21 -10.46 9.33
CA GLY A 29 -3.02 -11.03 9.96
C GLY A 29 -2.07 -11.78 9.03
N GLY A 30 -2.32 -11.80 7.71
CA GLY A 30 -1.45 -12.45 6.73
C GLY A 30 -0.06 -11.80 6.58
N MET A 31 0.15 -10.62 7.15
CA MET A 31 1.45 -9.93 7.19
C MET A 31 2.07 -9.88 8.59
N ASP A 32 1.43 -10.48 9.60
CA ASP A 32 1.89 -10.38 11.00
C ASP A 32 3.30 -10.95 11.17
N GLU A 33 3.57 -12.15 10.62
CA GLU A 33 4.89 -12.80 10.73
C GLU A 33 5.99 -12.04 9.99
N ALA A 34 5.70 -11.58 8.76
CA ALA A 34 6.65 -10.81 7.96
C ALA A 34 7.03 -9.47 8.61
N LEU A 35 6.04 -8.79 9.21
CA LEU A 35 6.27 -7.52 9.90
C LEU A 35 6.91 -7.73 11.28
N ALA A 36 6.63 -8.85 11.94
CA ALA A 36 7.30 -9.22 13.17
C ALA A 36 8.80 -9.53 12.94
N HIS A 37 9.16 -10.17 11.83
CA HIS A 37 10.56 -10.35 11.40
C HIS A 37 11.30 -9.01 11.25
N LEU A 38 10.60 -7.99 10.72
CA LEU A 38 11.10 -6.62 10.62
C LEU A 38 11.11 -5.86 11.97
N GLY A 39 10.69 -6.49 13.07
CA GLY A 39 10.62 -5.88 14.40
C GLY A 39 9.42 -4.95 14.63
N TYR A 40 8.42 -4.95 13.74
CA TYR A 40 7.24 -4.11 13.90
C TYR A 40 6.21 -4.74 14.85
N PRO A 41 5.62 -3.93 15.76
CA PRO A 41 4.58 -4.41 16.65
C PRO A 41 3.23 -4.58 15.93
N LYS A 42 2.38 -5.49 16.41
CA LYS A 42 1.09 -5.83 15.77
C LYS A 42 0.16 -4.63 15.54
N HIS A 43 0.14 -3.65 16.44
CA HIS A 43 -0.69 -2.44 16.25
C HIS A 43 -0.25 -1.61 15.04
N PHE A 44 1.05 -1.64 14.69
CA PHE A 44 1.58 -0.97 13.51
C PHE A 44 1.12 -1.67 12.22
N VAL A 45 1.00 -3.00 12.23
CA VAL A 45 0.45 -3.78 11.11
C VAL A 45 -1.00 -3.37 10.84
N VAL A 46 -1.84 -3.32 11.88
CA VAL A 46 -3.25 -2.90 11.75
C VAL A 46 -3.35 -1.46 11.25
N LEU A 47 -2.48 -0.57 11.75
CA LEU A 47 -2.41 0.82 11.31
C LEU A 47 -2.07 0.92 9.80
N LEU A 48 -1.02 0.23 9.35
CA LEU A 48 -0.63 0.19 7.94
C LEU A 48 -1.72 -0.40 7.03
N GLY A 49 -2.36 -1.49 7.48
CA GLY A 49 -3.48 -2.10 6.76
C GLY A 49 -4.64 -1.14 6.58
N THR A 50 -5.00 -0.41 7.64
CA THR A 50 -6.06 0.59 7.60
C THR A 50 -5.73 1.71 6.60
N TRP A 51 -4.51 2.25 6.63
CA TRP A 51 -4.09 3.31 5.71
C TRP A 51 -4.04 2.85 4.25
N LYS A 52 -3.62 1.61 3.99
CA LYS A 52 -3.66 1.01 2.65
C LYS A 52 -5.09 0.90 2.12
N GLY A 53 -6.05 0.54 2.99
CA GLY A 53 -7.47 0.52 2.65
C GLY A 53 -8.00 1.91 2.30
N LEU A 54 -7.65 2.92 3.11
CA LEU A 54 -8.01 4.31 2.84
C LEU A 54 -7.39 4.82 1.52
N ALA A 55 -6.15 4.46 1.21
CA ALA A 55 -5.51 4.78 -0.06
C ALA A 55 -6.24 4.14 -1.24
N ALA A 56 -6.66 2.88 -1.13
CA ALA A 56 -7.44 2.20 -2.16
C ALA A 56 -8.77 2.92 -2.44
N LEU A 57 -9.50 3.31 -1.39
CA LEU A 57 -10.75 4.07 -1.50
C LEU A 57 -10.54 5.45 -2.11
N ALA A 58 -9.49 6.16 -1.67
CA ALA A 58 -9.14 7.49 -2.19
C ALA A 58 -8.79 7.46 -3.69
N LEU A 59 -8.05 6.43 -4.14
CA LEU A 59 -7.71 6.26 -5.55
C LEU A 59 -8.92 5.87 -6.39
N ALA A 60 -9.78 4.98 -5.89
CA ALA A 60 -11.00 4.57 -6.57
C ALA A 60 -12.04 5.70 -6.70
N ALA A 61 -12.07 6.64 -5.75
CA ALA A 61 -13.02 7.75 -5.77
C ALA A 61 -12.74 8.71 -6.95
N PRO A 62 -13.71 8.99 -7.83
CA PRO A 62 -13.48 9.85 -9.01
C PRO A 62 -13.39 11.35 -8.67
N ALA A 63 -13.93 11.80 -7.53
CA ALA A 63 -14.27 13.20 -7.29
C ALA A 63 -13.31 13.99 -6.39
N PHE A 64 -12.26 13.39 -5.81
CA PHE A 64 -11.42 14.04 -4.80
C PHE A 64 -9.94 14.14 -5.23
N PRO A 65 -9.56 15.13 -6.06
CA PRO A 65 -8.18 15.27 -6.56
C PRO A 65 -7.14 15.42 -5.43
N ARG A 66 -7.41 16.28 -4.44
CA ARG A 66 -6.48 16.47 -3.31
C ARG A 66 -6.31 15.20 -2.48
N LEU A 67 -7.38 14.43 -2.27
CA LEU A 67 -7.28 13.18 -1.52
C LEU A 67 -6.41 12.15 -2.26
N LYS A 68 -6.43 12.16 -3.60
CA LYS A 68 -5.53 11.34 -4.40
C LYS A 68 -4.07 11.75 -4.25
N GLU A 69 -3.77 13.04 -4.24
CA GLU A 69 -2.40 13.53 -3.98
C GLU A 69 -1.87 13.04 -2.63
N TRP A 70 -2.70 13.12 -1.58
CA TRP A 70 -2.36 12.58 -0.26
C TRP A 70 -2.17 11.06 -0.28
N ALA A 71 -3.03 10.32 -1.01
CA ALA A 71 -2.89 8.88 -1.16
C ALA A 71 -1.56 8.52 -1.86
N TYR A 72 -1.20 9.22 -2.94
CA TYR A 72 0.08 9.02 -3.62
C TYR A 72 1.28 9.36 -2.74
N ALA A 73 1.22 10.45 -1.97
CA ALA A 73 2.26 10.81 -1.02
C ALA A 73 2.43 9.72 0.07
N GLY A 74 1.33 9.23 0.63
CA GLY A 74 1.34 8.14 1.60
C GLY A 74 1.93 6.84 1.04
N LEU A 75 1.61 6.50 -0.21
CA LEU A 75 2.21 5.35 -0.89
C LEU A 75 3.72 5.51 -1.08
N ALA A 76 4.19 6.70 -1.47
CA ALA A 76 5.61 6.97 -1.60
C ALA A 76 6.35 6.82 -0.25
N PHE A 77 5.78 7.31 0.85
CA PHE A 77 6.33 7.11 2.19
C PHE A 77 6.31 5.65 2.63
N THR A 78 5.24 4.92 2.30
CA THR A 78 5.14 3.49 2.62
C THR A 78 6.21 2.68 1.89
N PHE A 79 6.41 2.91 0.59
CA PHE A 79 7.40 2.18 -0.19
C PHE A 79 8.84 2.53 0.18
N SER A 80 9.13 3.82 0.39
CA SER A 80 10.46 4.22 0.88
C SER A 80 10.74 3.66 2.28
N GLY A 81 9.76 3.70 3.19
CA GLY A 81 9.86 3.07 4.51
C GLY A 81 10.10 1.56 4.43
N ALA A 82 9.40 0.85 3.55
CA ALA A 82 9.59 -0.58 3.34
C ALA A 82 11.00 -0.91 2.86
N ILE A 83 11.53 -0.13 1.90
CA ILE A 83 12.92 -0.30 1.43
C ILE A 83 13.90 -0.13 2.59
N VAL A 84 13.76 0.95 3.37
CA VAL A 84 14.65 1.21 4.52
C VAL A 84 14.53 0.11 5.58
N ALA A 85 13.32 -0.38 5.86
CA ALA A 85 13.07 -1.44 6.83
C ALA A 85 13.76 -2.75 6.43
N HIS A 86 13.57 -3.21 5.19
CA HIS A 86 14.22 -4.42 4.69
C HIS A 86 15.74 -4.30 4.64
N LEU A 87 16.28 -3.15 4.21
CA LEU A 87 17.72 -2.90 4.24
C LEU A 87 18.28 -2.95 5.67
N SER A 88 17.53 -2.41 6.64
CA SER A 88 17.94 -2.41 8.06
C SER A 88 17.85 -3.79 8.70
N ALA A 89 16.88 -4.62 8.28
CA ALA A 89 16.73 -6.00 8.71
C ALA A 89 17.76 -6.95 8.08
N GLY A 90 18.52 -6.49 7.08
CA GLY A 90 19.48 -7.32 6.35
C GLY A 90 18.85 -8.15 5.23
N ASP A 91 17.56 -7.94 4.91
CA ASP A 91 16.80 -8.60 3.84
C ASP A 91 17.21 -8.08 2.44
N GLY A 92 18.50 -7.81 2.20
CA GLY A 92 19.01 -7.26 0.93
C GLY A 92 18.63 -8.10 -0.29
N ILE A 93 18.94 -7.60 -1.51
CA ILE A 93 18.57 -8.18 -2.83
C ILE A 93 19.24 -9.56 -3.09
N GLY A 94 19.07 -10.54 -2.21
CA GLY A 94 19.73 -11.84 -2.29
C GLY A 94 19.68 -12.74 -1.04
N SER A 95 18.93 -12.43 0.02
CA SER A 95 18.79 -13.36 1.16
C SER A 95 17.59 -14.30 0.98
N THR A 96 17.81 -15.40 0.27
CA THR A 96 16.96 -16.60 0.27
C THR A 96 17.23 -17.47 1.49
#